data_AF-A0A923CGS4-F1
#
_entry.id   AF-A0A923CGS4-F1
#
_cell.length_a   1.000
_cell.length_b   1.000
_cell.length_c   1.000
_cell.angle_alpha   90.00
_cell.angle_beta   90.00
_cell.angle_gamma   90.00
#
_symmetry.space_group_name_H-M   'P 1'
#
loop_
_entity.id
_entity.type
_entity.pdbx_description
1 polymer ?
#
loop_
_entity_poly.entity_id
_entity_poly.type
_entity_poly.pdbx_seq_one_letter_code
_entity_poly.pdbx_strand_id
1 'polypeptide(L)'
;MRQRGFTLVEIMIVVLIIGILLTIAVPGWMKMRRTTHEKACWSGLRMIDDAKQQWSMDTNQETGATPTEADLSPEYIKTWPQCDGGGTITIGSNMQNASHSIWGQAP
;
A
#
# COMPACT_ATOMS: atom_id res chain seq x y z
N MET A 1 35.59 -40.65 12.36
CA MET A 1 35.19 -39.26 12.66
C MET A 1 34.09 -39.30 13.71
N ARG A 2 34.31 -38.73 14.90
CA ARG A 2 33.30 -38.71 15.97
C ARG A 2 32.31 -37.57 15.70
N GLN A 3 31.10 -37.90 15.28
CA GLN A 3 30.00 -36.93 15.25
C GLN A 3 29.57 -36.68 16.70
N ARG A 4 29.85 -35.47 17.21
CA ARG A 4 29.22 -34.97 18.43
C ARG A 4 27.80 -34.56 18.04
N GLY A 5 26.82 -35.42 18.32
CA GLY A 5 25.41 -35.11 18.15
C GLY A 5 24.99 -34.04 19.16
N PHE A 6 24.17 -33.10 18.71
CA PHE A 6 23.47 -32.15 19.58
C PHE A 6 22.70 -32.91 20.66
N THR A 7 22.75 -32.43 21.89
CA THR A 7 21.92 -33.00 22.95
C THR A 7 20.47 -32.59 22.74
N LEU A 8 19.50 -33.49 22.98
CA LEU A 8 18.06 -33.15 22.87
C LEU A 8 17.69 -31.95 23.76
N VAL A 9 18.37 -31.83 24.91
CA VAL A 9 18.19 -30.72 25.87
C VAL A 9 18.57 -29.36 25.26
N GLU A 10 19.65 -29.31 24.49
CA GLU A 10 20.10 -28.09 23.83
C GLU A 10 19.06 -27.59 22.82
N ILE A 11 18.45 -28.50 22.05
CA ILE A 11 17.38 -28.14 21.11
C ILE A 11 16.11 -27.68 21.85
N MET A 12 15.75 -28.30 22.99
CA MET A 12 14.56 -27.90 23.76
C MET A 12 14.63 -26.45 24.26
N ILE A 13 15.79 -26.03 24.79
CA ILE A 13 15.97 -24.66 25.30
C ILE A 13 15.93 -23.65 24.13
N VAL A 14 16.51 -24.01 22.98
CA VAL A 14 16.50 -23.16 21.78
C VAL A 14 15.07 -22.93 21.28
N VAL A 15 14.25 -23.98 21.17
CA VAL A 15 12.85 -23.84 20.73
C VAL A 15 12.03 -23.02 21.73
N LEU A 16 12.28 -23.17 23.03
CA LEU A 16 11.63 -22.38 24.08
C LEU A 16 11.91 -20.88 23.93
N ILE A 17 13.18 -20.51 23.73
CA ILE A 17 13.57 -19.09 23.56
C ILE A 17 12.99 -18.52 22.26
N ILE A 18 13.06 -19.27 21.15
CA ILE A 18 12.49 -18.84 19.85
C ILE A 18 10.98 -18.63 19.98
N GLY A 19 10.24 -19.47 20.70
CA GLY A 19 8.80 -19.31 20.93
C GLY A 19 8.44 -18.00 21.64
N ILE A 20 9.21 -17.61 22.66
CA ILE A 20 9.01 -16.34 23.37
C ILE A 20 9.28 -15.15 22.43
N LEU A 21 10.35 -15.20 21.65
CA LEU A 21 10.72 -14.13 20.71
C LEU A 21 9.67 -13.95 19.60
N LEU A 22 9.17 -15.05 19.02
CA LEU A 22 8.16 -15.01 17.95
C LEU A 22 6.86 -14.35 18.42
N THR A 23 6.45 -14.58 19.67
CA THR A 23 5.23 -13.99 20.24
C THR A 23 5.26 -12.45 20.22
N ILE A 24 6.42 -11.85 20.46
CA ILE A 24 6.59 -10.39 20.46
C ILE A 24 6.83 -9.87 19.03
N ALA A 25 7.54 -10.63 18.19
CA ALA A 25 7.92 -10.19 16.85
C ALA A 25 6.75 -10.15 15.84
N VAL A 26 5.85 -11.13 15.88
CA VAL A 26 4.73 -11.26 14.93
C VAL A 26 3.79 -10.02 14.91
N PRO A 27 3.30 -9.48 16.05
CA PRO A 27 2.37 -8.35 16.01
C PRO A 27 3.01 -7.07 15.43
N GLY A 28 4.31 -6.85 15.69
CA GLY A 28 5.03 -5.70 15.14
C GLY A 28 5.12 -5.73 13.60
N TRP A 29 5.34 -6.92 13.03
CA TRP A 29 5.49 -7.07 11.58
C TRP A 29 4.18 -6.81 10.83
N MET A 30 3.04 -7.27 11.35
CA MET A 30 1.74 -7.03 10.70
C MET A 30 1.40 -5.54 10.62
N LYS A 31 1.66 -4.78 11.68
CA LYS A 31 1.40 -3.33 11.70
C LYS A 31 2.29 -2.60 10.69
N MET A 32 3.59 -2.90 10.69
CA MET A 32 4.54 -2.27 9.77
C MET A 32 4.14 -2.51 8.32
N ARG A 33 3.77 -3.76 7.98
CA ARG A 33 3.34 -4.11 6.63
C ARG A 33 2.11 -3.32 6.19
N ARG A 34 1.09 -3.20 7.05
CA ARG A 34 -0.10 -2.36 6.77
C ARG A 34 0.28 -0.91 6.51
N THR A 35 1.11 -0.30 7.36
CA THR A 35 1.51 1.10 7.18
C THR A 35 2.32 1.32 5.90
N THR A 36 3.14 0.35 5.49
CA THR A 36 3.88 0.44 4.23
C THR A 36 2.95 0.39 3.02
N HIS A 37 1.98 -0.53 3.01
CA HIS A 37 0.98 -0.61 1.93
C HIS A 37 0.10 0.64 1.87
N GLU A 38 -0.29 1.19 3.03
CA GLU A 38 -1.06 2.43 3.09
C GLU A 38 -0.27 3.61 2.51
N LYS A 39 1.00 3.78 2.91
CA LYS A 39 1.87 4.84 2.38
C LYS A 39 2.09 4.73 0.87
N ALA A 40 2.22 3.51 0.35
CA ALA A 40 2.32 3.28 -1.09
C ALA A 40 1.04 3.74 -1.82
N CYS A 41 -0.12 3.40 -1.26
CA CYS A 41 -1.41 3.83 -1.79
C CYS A 41 -1.57 5.37 -1.75
N TRP A 42 -1.21 6.02 -0.64
CA TRP A 42 -1.20 7.49 -0.52
C TRP A 42 -0.32 8.16 -1.56
N SER A 43 0.87 7.62 -1.84
CA SER A 43 1.74 8.12 -2.90
C SER A 43 1.09 8.00 -4.27
N GLY A 44 0.39 6.89 -4.54
CA GLY A 44 -0.35 6.69 -5.78
C GLY A 44 -1.50 7.67 -5.96
N LEU A 45 -2.29 7.92 -4.91
CA LEU A 45 -3.38 8.91 -4.93
C LEU A 45 -2.86 10.30 -5.27
N ARG A 46 -1.72 10.70 -4.68
CA ARG A 46 -1.09 11.98 -4.99
C ARG A 46 -0.69 12.09 -6.46
N MET A 47 -0.13 11.02 -7.04
CA MET A 47 0.18 11.00 -8.47
C MET A 47 -1.06 11.17 -9.34
N ILE A 48 -2.20 10.61 -8.92
CA ILE A 48 -3.48 10.79 -9.62
C ILE A 48 -3.96 12.24 -9.50
N ASP A 49 -3.90 12.84 -8.32
CA ASP A 49 -4.32 14.23 -8.14
C ASP A 49 -3.43 15.20 -8.94
N ASP A 50 -2.12 14.99 -8.96
CA ASP A 50 -1.18 15.77 -9.77
C ASP A 50 -1.52 15.62 -11.27
N ALA A 51 -1.79 14.40 -11.74
CA ALA A 51 -2.16 14.13 -13.13
C ALA A 51 -3.51 14.75 -13.51
N LYS A 52 -4.50 14.74 -12.62
CA LYS A 52 -5.79 15.40 -12.82
C LYS A 52 -5.64 16.91 -12.93
N GLN A 53 -4.81 17.49 -12.08
CA GLN A 53 -4.54 18.92 -12.13
C GLN A 53 -3.87 19.29 -13.46
N GLN A 54 -2.91 18.47 -13.92
CA GLN A 54 -2.26 18.67 -15.21
C GLN A 54 -3.26 18.56 -16.38
N TRP A 55 -4.07 17.50 -16.42
CA TRP A 55 -5.12 17.33 -17.43
C TRP A 55 -6.10 18.51 -17.46
N SER A 56 -6.50 19.02 -16.29
CA SER A 56 -7.42 20.16 -16.17
C SER A 56 -6.80 21.45 -16.70
N MET A 57 -5.48 21.64 -16.53
CA MET A 57 -4.74 22.79 -17.08
C MET A 57 -4.60 22.71 -18.60
N ASP A 58 -4.26 21.53 -19.13
CA ASP A 58 -4.02 21.36 -20.56
C ASP A 58 -5.32 21.41 -21.39
N THR A 59 -6.43 20.89 -20.83
CA THR A 59 -7.74 20.83 -21.50
C THR A 59 -8.65 22.04 -21.21
N ASN A 60 -8.19 23.02 -20.40
CA ASN A 60 -8.99 24.17 -19.94
C ASN A 60 -10.36 23.74 -19.37
N GLN A 61 -10.40 22.64 -18.63
CA GLN A 61 -11.64 22.08 -18.10
C GLN A 61 -12.20 22.93 -16.96
N GLU A 62 -13.53 23.00 -16.88
CA GLU A 62 -14.20 23.74 -15.82
C GLU A 62 -14.01 23.10 -14.44
N THR A 63 -14.12 23.94 -13.43
CA THR A 63 -14.10 23.60 -12.01
C THR A 63 -15.21 22.60 -11.69
N GLY A 64 -14.87 21.33 -11.46
CA GLY A 64 -15.80 20.23 -11.22
C GLY A 64 -15.80 19.12 -12.28
N ALA A 65 -15.01 19.24 -13.35
CA ALA A 65 -14.88 18.18 -14.35
C ALA A 65 -14.29 16.89 -13.73
N THR A 66 -14.94 15.76 -14.02
CA THR A 66 -14.50 14.42 -13.61
C THR A 66 -13.75 13.76 -14.77
N PRO A 67 -12.42 13.61 -14.69
CA PRO A 67 -11.66 12.88 -15.69
C PRO A 67 -11.97 11.38 -15.60
N THR A 68 -12.02 10.72 -16.75
CA THR A 68 -12.10 9.26 -16.83
C THR A 68 -10.69 8.68 -16.77
N GLU A 69 -10.55 7.41 -16.38
CA GLU A 69 -9.25 6.72 -16.38
C GLU A 69 -8.55 6.76 -17.75
N ALA A 70 -9.33 6.76 -18.85
CA ALA A 70 -8.84 6.87 -20.22
C ALA A 70 -8.28 8.26 -20.58
N ASP A 71 -8.68 9.32 -19.88
CA ASP A 71 -8.19 10.68 -20.13
C ASP A 71 -6.85 10.93 -19.43
N LEU A 72 -6.59 10.18 -18.35
CA LEU A 72 -5.39 10.29 -17.52
C LEU A 72 -4.27 9.34 -17.98
N SER A 73 -4.64 8.16 -18.48
CA SER A 73 -3.71 7.12 -18.93
C SER A 73 -3.78 6.95 -20.45
N PRO A 74 -2.64 6.92 -21.19
CA PRO A 74 -1.25 6.87 -20.70
C PRO A 74 -0.54 8.24 -20.64
N GLU A 75 -1.21 9.34 -20.99
CA GLU A 75 -0.58 10.64 -21.22
C GLU A 75 -0.02 11.28 -19.94
N TYR A 76 -0.79 11.25 -18.85
CA TYR A 76 -0.44 11.87 -17.57
C TYR A 76 0.02 10.85 -16.52
N ILE A 77 -0.45 9.60 -16.60
CA ILE A 77 -0.08 8.50 -15.71
C ILE A 77 0.35 7.29 -16.56
N LYS A 78 1.60 6.85 -16.38
CA LYS A 78 2.17 5.71 -17.11
C LYS A 78 1.72 4.34 -16.59
N THR A 79 1.59 4.23 -15.27
CA THR A 79 1.19 2.99 -14.59
C THR A 79 0.15 3.36 -13.56
N TRP A 80 -1.02 2.72 -13.65
CA TRP A 80 -2.07 2.95 -12.67
C TRP A 80 -1.59 2.48 -11.28
N PRO A 81 -1.57 3.34 -10.26
CA PRO A 81 -1.16 2.93 -8.94
C PRO A 81 -2.18 1.93 -8.38
N GLN A 82 -1.69 0.85 -7.79
CA GLN A 82 -2.54 -0.15 -7.13
C GLN A 82 -2.31 -0.11 -5.62
N CYS A 83 -3.39 -0.28 -4.87
CA CYS A 83 -3.32 -0.37 -3.41
C CYS A 83 -3.37 -1.85 -2.99
N ASP A 84 -2.28 -2.36 -2.42
CA ASP A 84 -2.07 -3.78 -2.05
C ASP A 84 -2.89 -4.26 -0.83
N GLY A 85 -4.15 -3.85 -0.73
CA GLY A 85 -5.10 -4.28 0.30
C GLY A 85 -6.49 -4.61 -0.25
N GLY A 86 -6.61 -4.81 -1.57
CA GLY A 86 -7.88 -5.08 -2.25
C GLY A 86 -8.82 -3.86 -2.33
N GLY A 87 -8.34 -2.67 -1.97
CA GLY A 87 -9.09 -1.43 -2.11
C GLY A 87 -9.03 -0.90 -3.54
N THR A 88 -10.15 -0.34 -4.01
CA THR A 88 -10.22 0.37 -5.30
C THR A 88 -9.83 1.82 -5.10
N ILE A 89 -9.25 2.42 -6.14
CA ILE A 89 -9.04 3.86 -6.21
C ILE A 89 -10.22 4.49 -6.95
N THR A 90 -10.83 5.50 -6.35
CA THR A 90 -11.91 6.27 -6.95
C THR A 90 -11.39 7.65 -7.32
N ILE A 91 -11.50 7.98 -8.61
CA ILE A 91 -11.13 9.29 -9.16
C ILE A 91 -12.31 10.25 -8.90
N GLY A 92 -12.11 11.24 -8.03
CA GLY A 92 -13.05 12.36 -7.87
C GLY A 92 -12.88 13.41 -8.97
N SER A 93 -13.71 14.46 -8.96
CA SER A 93 -13.52 15.62 -9.85
C SER A 93 -12.15 16.28 -9.67
N ASN A 94 -11.75 17.15 -10.60
CA ASN A 94 -10.51 17.96 -10.49
C ASN A 94 -10.39 18.77 -9.17
N MET A 95 -11.49 18.99 -8.44
CA MET A 95 -11.49 19.64 -7.11
C MET A 95 -11.58 18.68 -5.91
N GLN A 96 -11.83 17.40 -6.16
CA GLN A 96 -11.95 16.38 -5.12
C GLN A 96 -10.70 15.52 -5.14
N ASN A 97 -10.08 15.30 -3.99
CA ASN A 97 -8.93 14.42 -3.90
C ASN A 97 -9.31 12.98 -4.31
N ALA A 98 -8.39 12.28 -4.96
CA ALA A 98 -8.55 10.86 -5.21
C ALA A 98 -8.67 10.11 -3.86
N SER A 99 -9.58 9.13 -3.80
CA SER A 99 -9.85 8.36 -2.57
C SER A 99 -9.61 6.87 -2.79
N HIS A 100 -9.34 6.15 -1.71
CA HIS A 100 -9.16 4.70 -1.73
C HIS A 100 -10.10 4.01 -0.73
N SER A 101 -10.44 2.75 -0.97
CA SER A 101 -11.30 1.94 -0.07
C SER A 101 -10.57 0.81 0.68
N ILE A 102 -9.25 0.92 0.89
CA ILE A 102 -8.47 -0.16 1.55
C ILE A 102 -8.98 -0.47 2.97
N TRP A 103 -9.07 -1.77 3.28
CA TRP A 103 -9.49 -2.31 4.58
C TRP A 103 -10.90 -1.93 5.05
N GLY A 104 -11.81 -1.57 4.13
CA GLY A 104 -13.20 -1.23 4.46
C GLY A 104 -13.35 0.10 5.21
N GLN A 105 -12.29 0.90 5.25
CA GLN A 105 -12.36 2.28 5.70
C GLN A 105 -12.68 3.13 4.48
N ALA A 106 -13.91 3.65 4.44
CA ALA A 106 -14.25 4.79 3.58
C ALA A 106 -13.36 5.99 3.98
N PRO A 107 -13.06 6.91 3.04
CA PRO A 107 -12.18 8.06 3.28
C PRO A 107 -12.60 8.90 4.49
#